data_AF-A0A0R3RK86-F1
#
_entry.id   AF-A0A0R3RK86-F1
#
_cell.length_a   1.000
_cell.length_b   1.000
_cell.length_c   1.000
_cell.angle_alpha   90.00
_cell.angle_beta   90.00
_cell.angle_gamma   90.00
#
_symmetry.space_group_name_H-M   'P 1'
#
loop_
_entity.id
_entity.type
_entity.pdbx_description
1 polymer ?
#
loop_
_entity_poly.entity_id
_entity_poly.type
_entity_poly.pdbx_seq_one_letter_code
_entity_poly.pdbx_strand_id
1 'polypeptide(L)'
;MVQCLKVAAETEAAVSEYPFIYCNAYRNLQSNSSAIGLCLPATCLQDKFQLAHHWGRSIGVNTIPFQTVSCTSSRYEKQWFHQPYIVASFISNKILFLTVACAGVYHAMRGTKTKSLAMDVFLSFSGIRTVQTIMQKSYGEKKTITCMFGLRVIAIMWVVMGHSCIIMQGYLKNLDEFVETLRDGFFYQIVTNCFLSVDIFFVLSGTLTAYSWFQQKQRKGSIIVCNKPKEFSEQIATFSYWFHFYWHRMIRLWPNLAYLIFYLPVEMAVLYYRSIWKVEDLYDSCAHRWWKILFFMNSLTDNSCLPWTWFVHYFLIFGKLIEIEFVNSQILHKKFEQLRMNGNKSNEQ
;
A
#
# COMPACT_ATOMS: atom_id res chain seq x y z
N MET A 1 17.42 -5.46 21.84
CA MET A 1 17.24 -4.02 21.54
C MET A 1 16.86 -3.16 22.74
N VAL A 2 15.73 -3.38 23.40
CA VAL A 2 15.21 -2.44 24.43
C VAL A 2 16.12 -2.33 25.66
N GLN A 3 16.76 -3.43 26.07
CA GLN A 3 17.76 -3.40 27.14
C GLN A 3 18.99 -2.54 26.78
N CYS A 4 19.38 -2.50 25.50
CA CYS A 4 20.43 -1.63 24.98
C CYS A 4 20.14 -0.13 25.23
N LEU A 5 18.87 0.25 25.12
CA LEU A 5 18.44 1.62 25.37
C LEU A 5 18.51 1.98 26.84
N LYS A 6 18.17 1.03 27.73
CA LYS A 6 18.24 1.25 29.18
C LYS A 6 19.68 1.44 29.66
N VAL A 7 20.65 0.76 29.03
CA VAL A 7 22.08 0.91 29.35
C VAL A 7 22.59 2.33 29.08
N ALA A 8 22.01 3.03 28.11
CA ALA A 8 22.41 4.41 27.81
C ALA A 8 21.99 5.43 28.89
N ALA A 9 21.09 5.08 29.84
CA ALA A 9 20.61 5.94 30.93
C ALA A 9 20.05 7.33 30.54
N GLU A 10 19.88 7.59 29.24
CA GLU A 10 19.41 8.86 28.68
C GLU A 10 17.89 8.83 28.42
N THR A 11 17.25 10.00 28.42
CA THR A 11 15.82 10.14 28.08
C THR A 11 15.52 9.67 26.65
N GLU A 12 14.40 8.95 26.45
CA GLU A 12 14.02 8.34 25.16
C GLU A 12 13.94 9.33 23.98
N ALA A 13 13.69 10.62 24.24
CA ALA A 13 13.49 11.65 23.22
C ALA A 13 14.71 12.52 22.90
N ALA A 14 15.84 12.39 23.62
CA ALA A 14 17.02 13.24 23.44
C ALA A 14 18.09 12.60 22.52
N VAL A 15 18.91 13.45 21.87
CA VAL A 15 20.13 13.01 21.19
C VAL A 15 21.00 12.27 22.19
N SER A 16 21.57 11.14 21.77
CA SER A 16 22.50 10.41 22.62
C SER A 16 23.84 11.12 22.66
N GLU A 17 24.31 11.48 23.85
CA GLU A 17 25.68 11.97 24.05
C GLU A 17 26.67 10.80 23.95
N TYR A 18 26.22 9.60 24.35
CA TYR A 18 27.00 8.36 24.28
C TYR A 18 26.24 7.26 23.50
N PRO A 19 26.23 7.33 22.15
CA PRO A 19 25.44 6.43 21.34
C PRO A 19 25.88 4.98 21.50
N PHE A 20 24.93 4.12 21.88
CA PHE A 20 25.07 2.68 21.81
C PHE A 20 24.57 2.15 20.47
N ILE A 21 25.13 1.03 20.04
CA ILE A 21 24.81 0.33 18.81
C ILE A 21 24.40 -1.08 19.17
N TYR A 22 23.25 -1.48 18.65
CA TYR A 22 22.74 -2.83 18.78
C TYR A 22 23.21 -3.66 17.58
N CYS A 23 23.93 -4.75 17.83
CA CYS A 23 24.41 -5.64 16.78
C CYS A 23 23.82 -7.03 16.94
N ASN A 24 23.38 -7.62 15.82
CA ASN A 24 23.04 -9.03 15.73
C ASN A 24 24.13 -9.75 14.94
N ALA A 25 24.67 -10.78 15.56
CA ALA A 25 25.63 -11.67 14.93
C ALA A 25 24.91 -12.94 14.44
N TYR A 26 25.01 -13.21 13.14
CA TYR A 26 24.42 -14.38 12.49
C TYR A 26 25.51 -15.38 12.10
N ARG A 27 25.21 -16.67 12.31
CA ARG A 27 26.11 -17.77 11.91
C ARG A 27 25.94 -18.13 10.44
N ASN A 28 24.69 -18.21 9.97
CA ASN A 28 24.34 -18.47 8.57
C ASN A 28 23.10 -17.63 8.23
N LEU A 29 23.10 -16.92 7.10
CA LEU A 29 21.95 -16.14 6.62
C LEU A 29 20.79 -17.04 6.18
N GLN A 30 21.04 -18.32 5.90
CA GLN A 30 20.04 -19.26 5.41
C GLN A 30 19.61 -20.22 6.53
N SER A 31 18.33 -20.13 6.89
CA SER A 31 17.58 -20.87 7.91
C SER A 31 17.81 -20.41 9.37
N ASN A 32 16.69 -20.20 10.09
CA ASN A 32 16.44 -20.35 11.55
C ASN A 32 17.63 -20.34 12.53
N SER A 33 18.69 -19.59 12.26
CA SER A 33 19.88 -19.59 13.09
C SER A 33 19.67 -18.63 14.25
N SER A 34 19.91 -19.14 15.46
CA SER A 34 19.94 -18.35 16.69
C SER A 34 20.92 -17.18 16.50
N ALA A 35 20.39 -15.97 16.39
CA ALA A 35 21.18 -14.75 16.34
C ALA A 35 21.55 -14.33 17.76
N ILE A 36 22.79 -13.89 17.94
CA ILE A 36 23.21 -13.32 19.23
C ILE A 36 23.14 -11.80 19.13
N GLY A 37 22.33 -11.21 20.01
CA GLY A 37 22.26 -9.77 20.19
C GLY A 37 23.33 -9.30 21.18
N LEU A 38 24.01 -8.22 20.83
CA LEU A 38 24.98 -7.55 21.70
C LEU A 38 24.86 -6.03 21.59
N CYS A 39 25.28 -5.33 22.63
CA CYS A 39 25.20 -3.87 22.75
C CYS A 39 26.60 -3.30 22.92
N LEU A 40 27.01 -2.44 22.00
CA LEU A 40 28.35 -1.84 21.99
C LEU A 40 28.25 -0.31 22.09
N PRO A 41 29.16 0.36 22.79
CA PRO A 41 29.40 1.77 22.57
C PRO A 41 29.78 2.03 21.10
N ALA A 42 29.40 3.17 20.54
CA ALA A 42 29.70 3.49 19.13
C ALA A 42 31.19 3.47 18.79
N THR A 43 32.05 3.79 19.76
CA THR A 43 33.52 3.72 19.63
C THR A 43 34.03 2.31 19.36
N CYS A 44 33.31 1.28 19.82
CA CYS A 44 33.69 -0.13 19.66
C CYS A 44 33.13 -0.79 18.38
N LEU A 45 32.54 -0.01 17.46
CA LEU A 45 31.91 -0.56 16.25
C LEU A 45 32.89 -1.28 15.31
N GLN A 46 34.15 -0.83 15.27
CA GLN A 46 35.19 -1.44 14.42
C GLN A 46 35.50 -2.88 14.87
N ASP A 47 35.46 -3.14 16.18
CA ASP A 47 35.81 -4.43 16.78
C ASP A 47 34.61 -5.38 16.92
N LYS A 48 33.49 -5.07 16.26
CA LYS A 48 32.21 -5.80 16.39
C LYS A 48 32.32 -7.31 16.17
N PHE A 49 33.20 -7.77 15.26
CA PHE A 49 33.38 -9.20 14.98
C PHE A 49 34.11 -9.91 16.13
N GLN A 50 35.16 -9.29 16.65
CA GLN A 50 35.91 -9.84 17.78
C GLN A 50 35.04 -9.86 19.04
N LEU A 51 34.32 -8.76 19.30
CA LEU A 51 33.40 -8.65 20.44
C LEU A 51 32.25 -9.64 20.35
N ALA A 52 31.67 -9.86 19.16
CA ALA A 52 30.67 -10.90 18.95
C ALA A 52 31.20 -12.30 19.29
N HIS A 53 32.42 -12.61 18.87
CA HIS A 53 33.06 -13.90 19.15
C HIS A 53 33.33 -14.09 20.65
N HIS A 54 33.89 -13.08 21.32
CA HIS A 54 34.13 -13.12 22.77
C HIS A 54 32.83 -13.26 23.56
N TRP A 55 31.80 -12.51 23.19
CA TRP A 55 30.48 -12.58 23.81
C TRP A 55 29.87 -13.97 23.64
N GLY A 56 29.87 -14.51 22.41
CA GLY A 56 29.40 -15.86 22.09
C GLY A 56 30.09 -16.94 22.92
N ARG A 57 31.41 -16.81 23.14
CA ARG A 57 32.17 -17.71 24.01
C ARG A 57 31.74 -17.62 25.48
N SER A 58 31.44 -16.41 25.98
CA SER A 58 31.02 -16.23 27.39
C SER A 58 29.64 -16.84 27.69
N ILE A 59 28.74 -16.84 26.71
CA ILE A 59 27.38 -17.42 26.83
C ILE A 59 27.33 -18.91 26.48
N GLY A 60 28.48 -19.56 26.28
CA GLY A 60 28.58 -21.00 26.00
C GLY A 60 28.14 -21.42 24.59
N VAL A 61 28.06 -20.48 23.64
CA VAL A 61 27.63 -20.74 22.26
C VAL A 61 28.87 -21.00 21.39
N ASN A 62 29.03 -22.24 20.91
CA ASN A 62 30.22 -22.78 20.19
C ASN A 62 31.02 -21.83 19.28
N THR A 63 32.33 -22.11 19.17
CA THR A 63 33.45 -21.33 18.63
C THR A 63 33.47 -21.06 17.11
N ILE A 64 32.43 -21.40 16.36
CA ILE A 64 32.40 -21.10 14.91
C ILE A 64 32.27 -19.58 14.73
N PRO A 65 33.15 -18.93 13.93
CA PRO A 65 33.10 -17.48 13.75
C PRO A 65 31.79 -17.06 13.08
N PHE A 66 31.21 -15.96 13.54
CA PHE A 66 30.03 -15.36 12.93
C PHE A 66 30.40 -14.80 11.56
N GLN A 67 29.65 -15.16 10.52
CA GLN A 67 29.90 -14.70 9.16
C GLN A 67 29.43 -13.27 8.94
N THR A 68 28.34 -12.86 9.58
CA THR A 68 27.79 -11.52 9.40
C THR A 68 27.38 -10.91 10.75
N VAL A 69 27.78 -9.66 10.96
CA VAL A 69 27.37 -8.84 12.11
C VAL A 69 26.69 -7.59 11.59
N SER A 70 25.36 -7.59 11.68
CA SER A 70 24.52 -6.46 11.29
C SER A 70 24.28 -5.57 12.50
N CYS A 71 24.67 -4.31 12.41
CA CYS A 71 24.56 -3.35 13.49
C CYS A 71 23.59 -2.24 13.11
N THR A 72 22.83 -1.77 14.09
CA THR A 72 21.91 -0.66 13.95
C THR A 72 22.06 0.24 15.18
N SER A 73 22.23 1.54 14.94
CA SER A 73 22.36 2.52 16.02
C SER A 73 21.15 2.46 16.92
N SER A 74 21.34 2.47 18.23
CA SER A 74 20.22 2.35 19.16
C SER A 74 19.26 3.56 19.07
N ARG A 75 19.78 4.71 18.61
CA ARG A 75 19.07 5.98 18.38
C ARG A 75 19.55 6.64 17.08
N TYR A 76 18.80 7.63 16.60
CA TYR A 76 19.22 8.47 15.49
C TYR A 76 20.41 9.37 15.88
N GLU A 77 21.39 9.49 14.99
CA GLU A 77 22.60 10.32 15.20
C GLU A 77 22.29 11.82 15.15
N LYS A 78 21.22 12.21 14.44
CA LYS A 78 20.79 13.60 14.27
C LYS A 78 19.31 13.71 14.58
N GLN A 79 18.93 14.82 15.21
CA GLN A 79 17.52 15.18 15.37
C GLN A 79 16.84 15.35 14.01
N TRP A 80 15.54 15.09 13.97
CA TRP A 80 14.73 15.18 12.76
C TRP A 80 14.78 16.57 12.11
N PHE A 81 14.84 17.65 12.90
CA PHE A 81 14.88 19.02 12.40
C PHE A 81 16.24 19.42 11.79
N HIS A 82 17.30 18.65 12.02
CA HIS A 82 18.57 18.81 11.31
C HIS A 82 18.59 18.11 9.95
N GLN A 83 17.57 17.31 9.63
CA GLN A 83 17.47 16.63 8.35
C GLN A 83 16.62 17.46 7.37
N PRO A 84 17.22 18.08 6.34
CA PRO A 84 16.52 19.07 5.50
C PRO A 84 15.33 18.49 4.74
N TYR A 85 15.42 17.22 4.31
CA TYR A 85 14.32 16.52 3.62
C TYR A 85 13.11 16.30 4.54
N ILE A 86 13.34 15.96 5.81
CA ILE A 86 12.27 15.78 6.80
C ILE A 86 11.56 17.11 7.06
N VAL A 87 12.33 18.17 7.30
CA VAL A 87 11.80 19.52 7.52
C VAL A 87 11.02 20.00 6.30
N ALA A 88 11.54 19.79 5.08
CA ALA A 88 10.85 20.15 3.84
C ALA A 88 9.51 19.41 3.70
N SER A 89 9.48 18.10 3.97
CA SER A 89 8.24 17.30 3.94
C SER A 89 7.23 17.81 4.97
N PHE A 90 7.67 18.05 6.21
CA PHE A 90 6.84 18.58 7.28
C PHE A 90 6.25 19.97 6.94
N ILE A 91 7.09 20.89 6.46
CA ILE A 91 6.65 22.23 6.02
C ILE A 91 5.64 22.10 4.87
N SER A 92 5.92 21.26 3.87
CA SER A 92 5.02 21.05 2.73
C SER A 92 3.64 20.54 3.17
N ASN A 93 3.62 19.62 4.15
CA ASN A 93 2.40 19.09 4.74
C ASN A 93 1.61 20.18 5.48
N LYS A 94 2.27 21.02 6.29
CA LYS A 94 1.60 22.14 6.97
C LYS A 94 1.06 23.18 5.99
N ILE A 95 1.75 23.46 4.90
CA ILE A 95 1.25 24.35 3.83
C ILE A 95 -0.01 23.74 3.19
N LEU A 96 -0.02 22.43 2.93
CA LEU A 96 -1.18 21.75 2.37
C LEU A 96 -2.39 21.83 3.32
N PHE A 97 -2.20 21.51 4.60
CA PHE A 97 -3.26 21.62 5.61
C PHE A 97 -3.77 23.05 5.78
N LEU A 98 -2.87 24.04 5.77
CA LEU A 98 -3.24 25.45 5.82
C LEU A 98 -4.07 25.84 4.59
N THR A 99 -3.69 25.37 3.40
CA THR A 99 -4.43 25.63 2.15
C THR A 99 -5.83 25.04 2.22
N VAL A 100 -5.96 23.79 2.69
CA VAL A 100 -7.26 23.12 2.89
C VAL A 100 -8.12 23.86 3.91
N ALA A 101 -7.54 24.30 5.03
CA ALA A 101 -8.23 25.05 6.06
C ALA A 101 -8.73 26.41 5.53
N CYS A 102 -7.85 27.18 4.88
CA CYS A 102 -8.20 28.46 4.26
C CYS A 102 -9.28 28.31 3.17
N ALA A 103 -9.18 27.28 2.33
CA ALA A 103 -10.19 26.97 1.31
C ALA A 103 -11.52 26.55 1.94
N GLY A 104 -11.48 25.81 3.05
CA GLY A 104 -12.65 25.45 3.85
C GLY A 104 -13.34 26.66 4.47
N VAL A 105 -12.59 27.55 5.12
CA VAL A 105 -13.11 28.79 5.69
C VAL A 105 -13.70 29.69 4.61
N TYR A 106 -12.98 29.88 3.49
CA TYR A 106 -13.49 30.66 2.36
C TYR A 106 -14.81 30.11 1.82
N HIS A 107 -14.89 28.79 1.65
CA HIS A 107 -16.11 28.11 1.20
C HIS A 107 -17.27 28.31 2.19
N ALA A 108 -17.01 28.22 3.50
CA ALA A 108 -18.02 28.44 4.53
C ALA A 108 -18.54 29.89 4.56
N MET A 109 -17.66 30.88 4.31
CA MET A 109 -18.02 32.30 4.37
C MET A 109 -18.66 32.83 3.09
N ARG A 110 -18.17 32.42 1.91
CA ARG A 110 -18.58 33.00 0.61
C ARG A 110 -19.29 32.02 -0.34
N GLY A 111 -19.39 30.74 0.03
CA GLY A 111 -20.00 29.71 -0.81
C GLY A 111 -19.13 29.30 -2.01
N THR A 112 -19.77 28.68 -3.01
CA THR A 112 -19.08 27.99 -4.15
C THR A 112 -18.90 28.84 -5.40
N LYS A 113 -19.42 30.06 -5.44
CA LYS A 113 -19.41 30.89 -6.66
C LYS A 113 -18.08 31.62 -6.82
N THR A 114 -17.42 31.35 -7.94
CA THR A 114 -16.11 31.87 -8.31
C THR A 114 -16.20 32.52 -9.70
N LYS A 115 -15.30 33.48 -9.99
CA LYS A 115 -15.21 34.15 -11.29
C LYS A 115 -13.88 33.87 -12.02
N SER A 116 -12.94 33.18 -11.36
CA SER A 116 -11.57 32.97 -11.84
C SER A 116 -11.16 31.53 -11.65
N LEU A 117 -10.46 30.97 -12.66
CA LEU A 117 -9.94 29.61 -12.65
C LEU A 117 -9.01 29.33 -11.46
N ALA A 118 -8.19 30.32 -11.05
CA ALA A 118 -7.33 30.17 -9.87
C ALA A 118 -8.15 29.97 -8.59
N MET A 119 -9.30 30.65 -8.50
CA MET A 119 -10.20 30.52 -7.36
C MET A 119 -10.92 29.18 -7.37
N ASP A 120 -11.27 28.66 -8.55
CA ASP A 120 -11.82 27.31 -8.69
C ASP A 120 -10.85 26.22 -8.26
N VAL A 121 -9.58 26.33 -8.66
CA VAL A 121 -8.52 25.41 -8.24
C VAL A 121 -8.34 25.49 -6.73
N PHE A 122 -8.26 26.69 -6.15
CA PHE A 122 -8.16 26.86 -4.69
C PHE A 122 -9.36 26.25 -3.95
N LEU A 123 -10.58 26.49 -4.44
CA LEU A 123 -11.80 25.94 -3.85
C LEU A 123 -11.90 24.41 -3.99
N SER A 124 -11.15 23.81 -4.92
CA SER A 124 -11.07 22.35 -5.07
C SER A 124 -10.33 21.69 -3.91
N PHE A 125 -9.51 22.43 -3.16
CA PHE A 125 -8.88 21.96 -1.91
C PHE A 125 -9.80 22.11 -0.69
N SER A 126 -11.00 22.68 -0.83
CA SER A 126 -11.94 22.81 0.29
C SER A 126 -12.40 21.44 0.77
N GLY A 127 -12.09 21.11 2.04
CA GLY A 127 -12.50 19.85 2.65
C GLY A 127 -14.02 19.68 2.69
N ILE A 128 -14.77 20.77 2.93
CA ILE A 128 -16.24 20.75 2.95
C ILE A 128 -16.80 20.32 1.60
N ARG A 129 -16.31 20.94 0.51
CA ARG A 129 -16.76 20.62 -0.86
C ARG A 129 -16.41 19.19 -1.23
N THR A 130 -15.21 18.73 -0.87
CA THR A 130 -14.77 17.36 -1.10
C THR A 130 -15.63 16.34 -0.36
N VAL A 131 -15.89 16.56 0.94
CA VAL A 131 -16.76 15.69 1.75
C VAL A 131 -18.19 15.69 1.20
N GLN A 132 -18.74 16.85 0.86
CA GLN A 132 -20.06 16.94 0.24
C GLN A 132 -20.11 16.16 -1.07
N THR A 133 -19.09 16.28 -1.92
CA THR A 133 -19.01 15.55 -3.20
C THR A 133 -18.90 14.04 -3.00
N ILE A 134 -18.16 13.59 -1.98
CA ILE A 134 -18.02 12.16 -1.63
C ILE A 134 -19.33 11.61 -1.04
N MET A 135 -19.98 12.39 -0.18
CA MET A 135 -21.25 12.02 0.46
C MET A 135 -22.45 12.15 -0.48
N GLN A 136 -22.31 12.92 -1.57
CA GLN A 136 -23.36 13.07 -2.55
C GLN A 136 -23.59 11.73 -3.24
N LYS A 137 -24.63 11.04 -2.77
CA LYS A 137 -25.12 9.82 -3.38
C LYS A 137 -25.43 10.14 -4.83
N SER A 138 -24.75 9.48 -5.77
CA SER A 138 -25.05 9.60 -7.19
C SER A 138 -26.43 8.99 -7.46
N TYR A 139 -27.47 9.76 -7.17
CA TYR A 139 -28.85 9.54 -7.59
C TYR A 139 -28.88 9.80 -9.09
N GLY A 140 -28.48 8.81 -9.87
CA GLY A 140 -28.64 8.89 -11.31
C GLY A 140 -28.71 7.50 -11.87
N GLU A 141 -29.92 7.02 -12.18
CA GLU A 141 -30.38 5.96 -13.12
C GLU A 141 -29.51 4.72 -13.37
N LYS A 142 -28.42 4.54 -12.65
CA LYS A 142 -27.54 3.39 -12.68
C LYS A 142 -28.22 2.38 -11.78
N LYS A 143 -28.86 1.38 -12.39
CA LYS A 143 -29.13 0.12 -11.71
C LYS A 143 -27.79 -0.29 -11.11
N THR A 144 -27.60 -0.12 -9.80
CA THR A 144 -26.35 -0.47 -9.12
C THR A 144 -26.69 -1.54 -8.11
N ILE A 145 -25.83 -2.54 -7.99
CA ILE A 145 -26.03 -3.64 -7.06
C ILE A 145 -25.64 -3.13 -5.67
N THR A 146 -26.64 -2.72 -4.88
CA THR A 146 -26.41 -2.03 -3.60
C THR A 146 -25.66 -2.88 -2.59
N CYS A 147 -25.87 -4.20 -2.57
CA CYS A 147 -25.16 -5.11 -1.67
C CYS A 147 -23.65 -5.16 -1.92
N MET A 148 -23.20 -4.95 -3.17
CA MET A 148 -21.77 -4.94 -3.50
C MET A 148 -21.02 -3.78 -2.81
N PHE A 149 -21.69 -2.65 -2.59
CA PHE A 149 -21.06 -1.54 -1.86
C PHE A 149 -20.78 -1.91 -0.41
N GLY A 150 -21.72 -2.59 0.26
CA GLY A 150 -21.53 -3.07 1.64
C GLY A 150 -20.41 -4.09 1.73
N LEU A 151 -20.41 -5.10 0.86
CA LEU A 151 -19.35 -6.12 0.80
C LEU A 151 -17.98 -5.51 0.55
N ARG A 152 -17.90 -4.47 -0.29
CA ARG A 152 -16.64 -3.78 -0.58
C ARG A 152 -16.09 -3.05 0.64
N VAL A 153 -16.94 -2.41 1.45
CA VAL A 153 -16.52 -1.76 2.68
C VAL A 153 -15.95 -2.79 3.66
N ILE A 154 -16.66 -3.91 3.84
CA ILE A 154 -16.20 -5.00 4.71
C ILE A 154 -14.85 -5.56 4.23
N ALA A 155 -14.71 -5.82 2.94
CA ALA A 155 -13.45 -6.31 2.35
C ALA A 155 -12.30 -5.33 2.55
N ILE A 156 -12.50 -4.03 2.32
CA ILE A 156 -11.46 -3.00 2.54
C ILE A 156 -11.06 -2.93 4.01
N MET A 157 -12.03 -2.94 4.94
CA MET A 157 -11.75 -2.93 6.38
C MET A 157 -10.93 -4.15 6.80
N TRP A 158 -11.24 -5.32 6.25
CA TRP A 158 -10.50 -6.55 6.52
C TRP A 158 -9.06 -6.49 5.98
N VAL A 159 -8.86 -6.00 4.75
CA VAL A 159 -7.52 -5.77 4.17
C VAL A 159 -6.70 -4.80 5.03
N VAL A 160 -7.30 -3.68 5.45
CA VAL A 160 -6.63 -2.69 6.30
C VAL A 160 -6.22 -3.30 7.63
N MET A 161 -7.12 -4.05 8.28
CA MET A 161 -6.83 -4.73 9.54
C MET A 161 -5.65 -5.71 9.40
N GLY A 162 -5.64 -6.53 8.35
CA GLY A 162 -4.53 -7.46 8.09
C GLY A 162 -3.20 -6.74 7.88
N HIS A 163 -3.16 -5.68 7.06
CA HIS A 163 -1.95 -4.90 6.83
C HIS A 163 -1.47 -4.17 8.09
N SER A 164 -2.37 -3.65 8.93
CA SER A 164 -2.00 -3.05 10.21
C SER A 164 -1.30 -4.05 11.11
N CYS A 165 -1.80 -5.29 11.22
CA CYS A 165 -1.16 -6.35 12.01
C CYS A 165 0.19 -6.78 11.45
N ILE A 166 0.38 -6.78 10.12
CA ILE A 166 1.68 -7.08 9.50
C ILE A 166 2.69 -5.98 9.80
N ILE A 167 2.31 -4.70 9.61
CA ILE A 167 3.20 -3.57 9.84
C ILE A 167 3.56 -3.43 11.33
N MET A 168 2.61 -3.73 12.22
CA MET A 168 2.81 -3.64 13.67
C MET A 168 3.93 -4.54 14.17
N GLN A 169 4.21 -5.67 13.51
CA GLN A 169 5.26 -6.61 13.92
C GLN A 169 6.62 -5.91 14.08
N GLY A 170 6.98 -5.00 13.17
CA GLY A 170 8.26 -4.29 13.28
C GLY A 170 8.39 -3.30 14.43
N TYR A 171 7.29 -3.04 15.15
CA TYR A 171 7.23 -2.16 16.30
C TYR A 171 7.05 -2.91 17.63
N LEU A 172 6.85 -4.23 17.58
CA LEU A 172 6.64 -5.04 18.78
C LEU A 172 7.97 -5.36 19.47
N LYS A 173 7.91 -5.43 20.80
CA LYS A 173 9.07 -5.79 21.65
C LYS A 173 9.32 -7.30 21.66
N ASN A 174 8.24 -8.09 21.57
CA ASN A 174 8.25 -9.53 21.62
C ASN A 174 7.35 -10.07 20.49
N LEU A 175 7.97 -10.55 19.41
CA LEU A 175 7.25 -11.10 18.28
C LEU A 175 6.65 -12.47 18.57
N ASP A 176 7.35 -13.27 19.39
CA ASP A 176 6.93 -14.64 19.69
C ASP A 176 5.61 -14.65 20.46
N GLU A 177 5.48 -13.80 21.48
CA GLU A 177 4.24 -13.61 22.25
C GLU A 177 3.07 -13.14 21.38
N PHE A 178 3.35 -12.28 20.39
CA PHE A 178 2.34 -11.83 19.44
C PHE A 178 1.87 -12.97 18.53
N VAL A 179 2.80 -13.81 18.03
CA VAL A 179 2.48 -14.98 17.22
C VAL A 179 1.69 -16.02 18.01
N GLU A 180 2.06 -16.26 19.27
CA GLU A 180 1.32 -17.15 20.17
C GLU A 180 -0.11 -16.63 20.40
N THR A 181 -0.26 -15.33 20.69
CA THR A 181 -1.58 -14.70 20.87
C THR A 181 -2.46 -14.85 19.63
N LEU A 182 -1.89 -14.66 18.43
CA LEU A 182 -2.61 -14.84 17.17
C LEU A 182 -3.05 -16.28 16.92
N ARG A 183 -2.35 -17.26 17.49
CA ARG A 183 -2.65 -18.69 17.35
C ARG A 183 -3.78 -19.13 18.27
N ASP A 184 -3.87 -18.57 19.46
CA ASP A 184 -4.70 -19.10 20.54
C ASP A 184 -6.18 -18.71 20.46
N GLY A 185 -6.57 -17.73 19.64
CA GLY A 185 -7.94 -17.25 19.55
C GLY A 185 -8.63 -17.49 18.20
N PHE A 186 -9.89 -17.94 18.24
CA PHE A 186 -10.72 -18.14 17.04
C PHE A 186 -10.89 -16.85 16.22
N PHE A 187 -11.11 -15.70 16.88
CA PHE A 187 -11.29 -14.42 16.18
C PHE A 187 -10.00 -13.92 15.51
N TYR A 188 -8.82 -14.33 15.99
CA TYR A 188 -7.55 -14.00 15.34
C TYR A 188 -7.38 -14.71 14.01
N GLN A 189 -8.17 -15.76 13.72
CA GLN A 189 -8.18 -16.39 12.40
C GLN A 189 -8.59 -15.41 11.29
N ILE A 190 -9.39 -14.39 11.60
CA ILE A 190 -9.73 -13.33 10.64
C ILE A 190 -8.46 -12.59 10.22
N VAL A 191 -7.55 -12.32 11.16
CA VAL A 191 -6.28 -11.65 10.87
C VAL A 191 -5.30 -12.59 10.17
N THR A 192 -5.16 -13.84 10.63
CA THR A 192 -4.22 -14.79 10.01
C THR A 192 -4.61 -15.16 8.58
N ASN A 193 -5.91 -15.14 8.26
CA ASN A 193 -6.45 -15.39 6.93
C ASN A 193 -6.69 -14.10 6.12
N CYS A 194 -5.97 -13.01 6.42
CA CYS A 194 -6.20 -11.73 5.74
C CYS A 194 -6.02 -11.79 4.21
N PHE A 195 -5.26 -12.74 3.67
CA PHE A 195 -5.11 -12.90 2.22
C PHE A 195 -6.43 -13.23 1.50
N LEU A 196 -7.39 -13.93 2.14
CA LEU A 196 -8.70 -14.17 1.54
C LEU A 196 -9.49 -12.88 1.29
N SER A 197 -9.25 -11.84 2.10
CA SER A 197 -9.89 -10.54 1.91
C SER A 197 -9.47 -9.87 0.59
N VAL A 198 -8.25 -10.16 0.12
CA VAL A 198 -7.69 -9.64 -1.12
C VAL A 198 -8.40 -10.26 -2.33
N ASP A 199 -8.66 -11.57 -2.30
CA ASP A 199 -9.40 -12.28 -3.36
C ASP A 199 -10.82 -11.74 -3.49
N ILE A 200 -11.52 -11.57 -2.35
CA ILE A 200 -12.87 -10.98 -2.31
C ILE A 200 -12.84 -9.57 -2.89
N PHE A 201 -11.86 -8.75 -2.51
CA PHE A 201 -11.72 -7.39 -3.01
C PHE A 201 -11.49 -7.35 -4.54
N PHE A 202 -10.67 -8.25 -5.08
CA PHE A 202 -10.44 -8.35 -6.51
C PHE A 202 -11.68 -8.77 -7.27
N VAL A 203 -12.39 -9.80 -6.81
CA VAL A 203 -13.65 -10.26 -7.43
C VAL A 203 -14.67 -9.13 -7.45
N LEU A 204 -14.93 -8.49 -6.31
CA LEU A 204 -15.91 -7.40 -6.22
C LEU A 204 -15.54 -6.21 -7.11
N SER A 205 -14.26 -5.82 -7.12
CA SER A 205 -13.80 -4.68 -7.92
C SER A 205 -13.80 -5.00 -9.41
N GLY A 206 -13.42 -6.21 -9.82
CA GLY A 206 -13.47 -6.68 -11.20
C GLY A 206 -14.90 -6.71 -11.72
N THR A 207 -15.81 -7.35 -10.98
CA THR A 207 -17.24 -7.42 -11.34
C THR A 207 -17.87 -6.04 -11.49
N LEU A 208 -17.61 -5.11 -10.55
CA LEU A 208 -18.18 -3.77 -10.60
C LEU A 208 -17.64 -2.94 -11.78
N THR A 209 -16.35 -3.09 -12.08
CA THR A 209 -15.71 -2.37 -13.18
C THR A 209 -16.27 -2.86 -14.52
N ALA A 210 -16.36 -4.18 -14.71
CA ALA A 210 -17.00 -4.79 -15.87
C ALA A 210 -18.46 -4.33 -16.01
N TYR A 211 -19.25 -4.44 -14.95
CA TYR A 211 -20.66 -4.04 -14.95
C TYR A 211 -20.85 -2.57 -15.33
N SER A 212 -20.06 -1.67 -14.76
CA SER A 212 -20.11 -0.23 -15.05
C SER A 212 -19.74 0.08 -16.49
N TRP A 213 -18.74 -0.63 -17.02
CA TRP A 213 -18.29 -0.48 -18.39
C TRP A 213 -19.36 -0.95 -19.39
N PHE A 214 -20.02 -2.10 -19.15
CA PHE A 214 -21.14 -2.56 -19.98
C PHE A 214 -22.30 -1.58 -19.96
N GLN A 215 -22.70 -1.06 -18.80
CA GLN A 215 -23.78 -0.08 -18.70
C GLN A 215 -23.46 1.19 -19.48
N GLN A 216 -22.24 1.72 -19.35
CA GLN A 216 -21.84 2.93 -20.05
C GLN A 216 -21.96 2.77 -21.56
N LYS A 217 -21.60 1.59 -22.05
CA LYS A 217 -21.56 1.30 -23.49
C LYS A 217 -22.93 0.90 -24.06
N GLN A 218 -23.80 0.27 -23.27
CA GLN A 218 -25.23 0.13 -23.58
C GLN A 218 -25.91 1.49 -23.74
N ARG A 219 -25.64 2.45 -22.85
CA ARG A 219 -26.24 3.80 -22.89
C ARG A 219 -25.79 4.65 -24.07
N LYS A 220 -24.53 4.51 -24.50
CA LYS A 220 -24.00 5.21 -25.68
C LYS A 220 -24.52 4.66 -27.02
N GLY A 221 -25.52 3.77 -27.00
CA GLY A 221 -26.10 3.14 -28.19
C GLY A 221 -25.14 2.25 -28.97
N SER A 222 -23.89 2.09 -28.49
CA SER A 222 -22.82 1.42 -29.22
C SER A 222 -22.77 -0.09 -28.98
N ILE A 223 -23.70 -0.64 -28.21
CA ILE A 223 -23.75 -2.05 -27.83
C ILE A 223 -25.20 -2.52 -27.94
N ILE A 224 -25.57 -2.87 -29.15
CA ILE A 224 -26.12 -4.22 -29.32
C ILE A 224 -24.88 -5.11 -29.50
N VAL A 225 -24.19 -5.48 -28.40
CA VAL A 225 -23.10 -6.49 -28.39
C VAL A 225 -23.53 -7.75 -29.13
N CYS A 226 -24.84 -7.98 -29.17
CA CYS A 226 -25.46 -9.16 -29.74
C CYS A 226 -25.71 -9.07 -31.27
N ASN A 227 -25.70 -7.89 -31.90
CA ASN A 227 -26.00 -7.77 -33.34
C ASN A 227 -24.76 -7.47 -34.19
N LYS A 228 -23.67 -6.94 -33.62
CA LYS A 228 -22.44 -6.62 -34.37
C LYS A 228 -21.15 -6.92 -33.57
N PRO A 229 -20.77 -8.20 -33.40
CA PRO A 229 -19.57 -8.58 -32.65
C PRO A 229 -18.25 -8.13 -33.31
N LYS A 230 -18.22 -7.95 -34.64
CA LYS A 230 -17.01 -7.56 -35.39
C LYS A 230 -16.58 -6.10 -35.15
N GLU A 231 -17.50 -5.14 -35.29
CA GLU A 231 -17.21 -3.70 -35.04
C GLU A 231 -16.75 -3.44 -33.60
N PHE A 232 -17.30 -4.19 -32.64
CA PHE A 232 -16.94 -4.07 -31.24
C PHE A 232 -15.52 -4.60 -30.94
N SER A 233 -15.13 -5.72 -31.56
CA SER A 233 -13.77 -6.26 -31.47
C SER A 233 -12.73 -5.31 -32.05
N GLU A 234 -13.04 -4.63 -33.17
CA GLU A 234 -12.14 -3.68 -33.82
C GLU A 234 -11.93 -2.39 -32.99
N GLN A 235 -12.98 -1.90 -32.34
CA GLN A 235 -12.87 -0.72 -31.47
C GLN A 235 -12.00 -0.99 -30.24
N ILE A 236 -12.09 -2.19 -29.64
CA ILE A 236 -11.24 -2.60 -28.52
C ILE A 236 -9.81 -2.91 -28.98
N ALA A 237 -9.61 -3.35 -30.23
CA ALA A 237 -8.28 -3.58 -30.78
C ALA A 237 -7.50 -2.28 -31.07
N THR A 238 -8.16 -1.12 -31.04
CA THR A 238 -7.53 0.16 -31.37
C THR A 238 -6.57 0.61 -30.27
N PHE A 239 -5.27 0.74 -30.59
CA PHE A 239 -4.22 1.17 -29.66
C PHE A 239 -4.52 2.52 -28.97
N SER A 240 -5.09 3.48 -29.71
CA SER A 240 -5.45 4.82 -29.20
C SER A 240 -6.42 4.77 -28.01
N TYR A 241 -7.39 3.85 -28.03
CA TYR A 241 -8.33 3.66 -26.92
C TYR A 241 -7.62 3.22 -25.64
N TRP A 242 -6.71 2.25 -25.76
CA TRP A 242 -5.91 1.75 -24.65
C TRP A 242 -4.97 2.79 -24.09
N PHE A 243 -4.28 3.52 -24.97
CA PHE A 243 -3.38 4.60 -24.57
C PHE A 243 -4.14 5.65 -23.76
N HIS A 244 -5.26 6.16 -24.28
CA HIS A 244 -6.08 7.15 -23.59
C HIS A 244 -6.60 6.63 -22.25
N PHE A 245 -7.06 5.38 -22.20
CA PHE A 245 -7.57 4.76 -20.98
C PHE A 245 -6.48 4.66 -19.88
N TYR A 246 -5.32 4.10 -20.21
CA TYR A 246 -4.23 3.95 -19.23
C TYR A 246 -3.65 5.30 -18.83
N TRP A 247 -3.48 6.22 -19.77
CA TRP A 247 -2.97 7.56 -19.52
C TRP A 247 -3.83 8.34 -18.52
N HIS A 248 -5.14 8.38 -18.74
CA HIS A 248 -6.06 9.03 -17.80
C HIS A 248 -6.00 8.43 -16.40
N ARG A 249 -5.82 7.11 -16.31
CA ARG A 249 -5.74 6.41 -15.04
C ARG A 249 -4.42 6.67 -14.32
N MET A 250 -3.31 6.71 -15.04
CA MET A 250 -1.99 7.05 -14.49
C MET A 250 -1.96 8.47 -13.94
N ILE A 251 -2.42 9.46 -14.73
CA ILE A 251 -2.51 10.87 -14.28
C ILE A 251 -3.34 11.01 -13.02
N ARG A 252 -4.43 10.26 -12.91
CA ARG A 252 -5.30 10.29 -11.72
C ARG A 252 -4.63 9.70 -10.47
N LEU A 253 -3.79 8.67 -10.62
CA LEU A 253 -3.17 7.96 -9.50
C LEU A 253 -1.86 8.58 -9.03
N TRP A 254 -1.09 9.21 -9.94
CA TRP A 254 0.22 9.78 -9.64
C TRP A 254 0.24 10.79 -8.49
N PRO A 255 -0.67 11.78 -8.40
CA PRO A 255 -0.63 12.77 -7.31
C PRO A 255 -0.71 12.12 -5.93
N ASN A 256 -1.61 11.15 -5.76
CA ASN A 256 -1.80 10.46 -4.50
C ASN A 256 -0.62 9.55 -4.15
N LEU A 257 -0.07 8.84 -5.14
CA LEU A 257 1.09 7.97 -4.93
C LEU A 257 2.35 8.78 -4.62
N ALA A 258 2.60 9.85 -5.38
CA ALA A 258 3.71 10.75 -5.11
C ALA A 258 3.63 11.29 -3.67
N TYR A 259 2.48 11.81 -3.27
CA TYR A 259 2.27 12.28 -1.91
C TYR A 259 2.57 11.19 -0.86
N LEU A 260 2.04 9.97 -1.04
CA LEU A 260 2.26 8.87 -0.10
C LEU A 260 3.74 8.50 0.05
N ILE A 261 4.48 8.49 -1.06
CA ILE A 261 5.92 8.15 -1.10
C ILE A 261 6.76 9.21 -0.40
N PHE A 262 6.44 10.49 -0.57
CA PHE A 262 7.18 11.58 0.07
C PHE A 262 6.81 11.78 1.53
N TYR A 263 5.56 11.51 1.90
CA TYR A 263 5.03 11.79 3.22
C TYR A 263 5.25 10.64 4.21
N LEU A 264 4.81 9.43 3.84
CA LEU A 264 4.70 8.34 4.81
C LEU A 264 6.05 7.86 5.36
N PRO A 265 7.08 7.56 4.55
CA PRO A 265 8.36 7.10 5.09
C PRO A 265 9.05 8.15 5.97
N VAL A 266 8.85 9.43 5.66
CA VAL A 266 9.40 10.55 6.44
C VAL A 266 8.74 10.65 7.80
N GLU A 267 7.41 10.65 7.85
CA GLU A 267 6.68 10.71 9.13
C GLU A 267 6.99 9.52 10.01
N MET A 268 7.05 8.32 9.42
CA MET A 268 7.44 7.12 10.18
C MET A 268 8.86 7.22 10.73
N ALA A 269 9.79 7.89 10.02
CA ALA A 269 11.15 8.14 10.52
C ALA A 269 11.21 9.19 11.64
N VAL A 270 10.21 10.08 11.77
CA VAL A 270 10.14 11.10 12.82
C VAL A 270 9.39 10.63 14.05
N LEU A 271 8.27 9.93 13.85
CA LEU A 271 7.38 9.47 14.92
C LEU A 271 8.06 8.46 15.85
N TYR A 272 9.12 7.79 15.37
CA TYR A 272 9.93 6.90 16.17
C TYR A 272 11.25 7.59 16.53
N TYR A 273 11.54 7.69 17.83
CA TYR A 273 12.88 8.07 18.33
C TYR A 273 13.93 6.95 18.10
N ARG A 274 13.38 5.77 17.77
CA ARG A 274 13.99 4.48 17.47
C ARG A 274 14.46 4.26 16.04
N SER A 275 15.69 3.79 15.77
CA SER A 275 15.89 3.01 14.54
C SER A 275 15.04 1.73 14.59
N ILE A 276 14.20 1.50 13.59
CA ILE A 276 13.49 0.23 13.40
C ILE A 276 14.51 -0.85 13.01
N TRP A 277 14.14 -2.12 13.15
CA TRP A 277 14.93 -3.20 12.55
C TRP A 277 15.14 -2.92 11.06
N LYS A 278 16.39 -3.04 10.60
CA LYS A 278 16.78 -2.64 9.23
C LYS A 278 15.96 -3.33 8.13
N VAL A 279 15.44 -4.53 8.39
CA VAL A 279 14.57 -5.29 7.47
C VAL A 279 13.22 -4.61 7.26
N GLU A 280 12.75 -3.84 8.23
CA GLU A 280 11.42 -3.21 8.26
C GLU A 280 11.50 -1.68 8.18
N ASP A 281 12.70 -1.13 7.96
CA ASP A 281 12.88 0.32 7.80
C ASP A 281 12.31 0.77 6.44
N LEU A 282 11.13 1.37 6.51
CA LEU A 282 10.39 1.90 5.37
C LEU A 282 11.13 3.07 4.72
N TYR A 283 11.84 3.88 5.50
CA TYR A 283 12.57 5.05 5.02
C TYR A 283 13.75 4.64 4.15
N ASP A 284 14.62 3.76 4.68
CA ASP A 284 15.77 3.25 3.92
C ASP A 284 15.30 2.47 2.68
N SER A 285 14.21 1.71 2.83
CA SER A 285 13.63 0.96 1.73
C SER A 285 13.10 1.83 0.59
N CYS A 286 12.55 3.01 0.92
CA CYS A 286 11.98 3.92 -0.06
C CYS A 286 12.99 4.91 -0.64
N ALA A 287 14.03 5.30 0.11
CA ALA A 287 15.03 6.28 -0.33
C ALA A 287 15.66 5.95 -1.69
N HIS A 288 15.92 4.67 -1.96
CA HIS A 288 16.57 4.21 -3.19
C HIS A 288 15.60 3.67 -4.26
N ARG A 289 14.34 3.40 -3.89
CA ARG A 289 13.40 2.60 -4.69
C ARG A 289 12.03 3.23 -4.91
N TRP A 290 11.84 4.49 -4.50
CA TRP A 290 10.61 5.26 -4.69
C TRP A 290 10.11 5.29 -6.14
N TRP A 291 11.03 5.38 -7.11
CA TRP A 291 10.72 5.45 -8.54
C TRP A 291 9.98 4.19 -9.02
N LYS A 292 10.22 3.03 -8.41
CA LYS A 292 9.54 1.78 -8.76
C LYS A 292 8.01 1.89 -8.59
N ILE A 293 7.53 2.65 -7.61
CA ILE A 293 6.09 2.85 -7.40
C ILE A 293 5.52 3.79 -8.49
N LEU A 294 6.23 4.88 -8.82
CA LEU A 294 5.77 5.84 -9.82
C LEU A 294 5.68 5.26 -11.23
N PHE A 295 6.60 4.36 -11.58
CA PHE A 295 6.56 3.61 -12.83
C PHE A 295 5.66 2.38 -12.77
N PHE A 296 5.01 2.12 -11.64
CA PHE A 296 4.24 0.90 -11.41
C PHE A 296 5.08 -0.33 -11.79
N MET A 297 6.17 -0.59 -11.07
CA MET A 297 6.97 -1.81 -11.18
C MET A 297 6.98 -2.62 -9.89
N ASN A 298 6.13 -2.23 -8.93
CA ASN A 298 6.12 -2.73 -7.56
C ASN A 298 5.86 -4.25 -7.43
N SER A 299 5.16 -4.84 -8.39
CA SER A 299 4.86 -6.28 -8.40
C SER A 299 5.87 -7.13 -9.16
N LEU A 300 6.69 -6.51 -10.01
CA LEU A 300 7.59 -7.23 -10.91
C LEU A 300 8.98 -7.39 -10.32
N THR A 301 9.28 -6.68 -9.23
CA THR A 301 10.60 -6.65 -8.61
C THR A 301 10.50 -6.92 -7.14
N ASP A 302 11.45 -7.68 -6.60
CA ASP A 302 11.61 -7.87 -5.17
C ASP A 302 12.11 -6.58 -4.50
N ASN A 303 11.81 -6.43 -3.21
CA ASN A 303 12.18 -5.27 -2.37
C ASN A 303 11.54 -3.95 -2.82
N SER A 304 10.22 -3.90 -2.67
CA SER A 304 9.40 -2.76 -3.03
C SER A 304 9.32 -1.70 -1.94
N CYS A 305 9.39 -0.42 -2.33
CA CYS A 305 8.97 0.67 -1.47
C CYS A 305 7.45 0.54 -1.24
N LEU A 306 6.97 0.71 -0.01
CA LEU A 306 5.55 0.55 0.35
C LEU A 306 4.90 -0.74 -0.22
N PRO A 307 5.12 -1.92 0.39
CA PRO A 307 4.73 -3.21 -0.17
C PRO A 307 3.27 -3.27 -0.63
N TRP A 308 2.34 -2.74 0.17
CA TRP A 308 0.90 -2.72 -0.12
C TRP A 308 0.52 -1.97 -1.41
N THR A 309 1.40 -1.16 -2.01
CA THR A 309 1.11 -0.50 -3.30
C THR A 309 1.05 -1.48 -4.49
N TRP A 310 1.40 -2.76 -4.28
CA TRP A 310 1.29 -3.83 -5.27
C TRP A 310 -0.11 -3.91 -5.90
N PHE A 311 -1.19 -3.74 -5.12
CA PHE A 311 -2.55 -3.82 -5.67
C PHE A 311 -2.80 -2.75 -6.75
N VAL A 312 -2.22 -1.55 -6.61
CA VAL A 312 -2.43 -0.45 -7.57
C VAL A 312 -1.86 -0.83 -8.93
N HIS A 313 -0.66 -1.42 -8.92
CA HIS A 313 -0.02 -1.96 -10.12
C HIS A 313 -0.86 -3.07 -10.75
N TYR A 314 -1.31 -4.05 -9.98
CA TYR A 314 -2.16 -5.13 -10.51
C TYR A 314 -3.46 -4.60 -11.11
N PHE A 315 -4.13 -3.68 -10.42
CA PHE A 315 -5.36 -3.09 -10.92
C PHE A 315 -5.14 -2.31 -12.21
N LEU A 316 -3.99 -1.65 -12.37
CA LEU A 316 -3.61 -1.00 -13.61
C LEU A 316 -3.43 -2.02 -14.72
N ILE A 317 -2.60 -3.05 -14.55
CA ILE A 317 -2.30 -4.04 -15.60
C ILE A 317 -3.51 -4.93 -15.92
N PHE A 318 -4.10 -5.55 -14.91
CA PHE A 318 -5.10 -6.61 -15.08
C PHE A 318 -6.54 -6.11 -15.08
N GLY A 319 -6.80 -4.87 -14.64
CA GLY A 319 -8.16 -4.37 -14.46
C GLY A 319 -9.02 -4.40 -15.73
N LYS A 320 -8.41 -4.29 -16.92
CA LYS A 320 -9.11 -4.38 -18.21
C LYS A 320 -9.04 -5.75 -18.87
N LEU A 321 -8.03 -6.56 -18.57
CA LEU A 321 -7.99 -7.97 -19.02
C LEU A 321 -9.19 -8.75 -18.47
N ILE A 322 -9.52 -8.51 -17.19
CA ILE A 322 -10.71 -9.09 -16.54
C ILE A 322 -12.01 -8.71 -17.27
N GLU A 323 -12.13 -7.48 -17.75
CA GLU A 323 -13.32 -7.07 -18.51
C GLU A 323 -13.41 -7.78 -19.86
N ILE A 324 -12.29 -7.98 -20.55
CA ILE A 324 -12.23 -8.63 -21.86
C ILE A 324 -12.54 -10.12 -21.75
N GLU A 325 -11.96 -10.81 -20.76
CA GLU A 325 -12.30 -12.20 -20.48
C GLU A 325 -13.77 -12.36 -20.12
N PHE A 326 -14.32 -11.45 -19.32
CA PHE A 326 -15.74 -11.47 -18.98
C PHE A 326 -16.63 -11.26 -20.22
N VAL A 327 -16.24 -10.37 -21.14
CA VAL A 327 -16.91 -10.19 -22.43
C VAL A 327 -16.84 -11.47 -23.26
N ASN A 328 -15.66 -12.08 -23.38
CA ASN A 328 -15.47 -13.32 -24.14
C ASN A 328 -16.30 -14.46 -23.56
N SER A 329 -16.38 -14.58 -22.24
CA SER A 329 -17.20 -15.56 -21.53
C SER A 329 -18.70 -15.36 -21.81
N GLN A 330 -19.20 -14.12 -21.80
CA GLN A 330 -20.61 -13.81 -22.14
C GLN A 330 -20.95 -14.11 -23.60
N ILE A 331 -20.03 -13.81 -24.54
CA ILE A 331 -20.19 -14.14 -25.96
C ILE A 331 -20.25 -15.67 -26.15
N LEU A 332 -19.36 -16.42 -25.49
CA LEU A 332 -19.35 -17.88 -25.51
C LEU A 332 -20.67 -18.45 -24.95
N HIS A 333 -21.14 -17.95 -23.80
CA HIS A 333 -22.37 -18.41 -23.18
C HIS A 333 -23.58 -18.24 -24.11
N LYS A 334 -23.73 -17.08 -24.76
CA LYS A 334 -24.82 -16.88 -25.73
C LYS A 334 -24.71 -17.76 -26.97
N LYS A 335 -23.48 -18.01 -27.44
CA LYS A 335 -23.25 -18.94 -28.55
C LYS A 335 -23.67 -20.37 -28.18
N PHE A 336 -23.38 -20.79 -26.94
CA PHE A 336 -23.87 -22.06 -26.39
C PHE A 336 -25.39 -22.10 -26.27
N GLU A 337 -26.04 -21.04 -25.80
CA GLU A 337 -27.52 -20.97 -25.75
C GLU A 337 -28.16 -21.03 -27.15
N GLN A 338 -27.60 -20.33 -28.13
CA GLN A 338 -28.08 -20.38 -29.52
C GLN A 338 -27.94 -21.81 -30.11
N LEU A 339 -26.81 -22.48 -29.86
CA LEU A 339 -26.61 -23.86 -30.29
C LEU A 339 -27.59 -24.82 -29.60
N ARG A 340 -27.86 -24.62 -28.31
CA ARG A 340 -28.86 -25.40 -27.55
C ARG A 340 -30.28 -25.21 -28.08
N MET A 341 -30.67 -23.97 -28.39
CA MET A 341 -31.98 -23.65 -28.97
C MET A 341 -32.14 -24.24 -30.38
N ASN A 342 -31.09 -24.25 -31.20
CA ASN A 342 -31.10 -24.87 -32.51
C ASN A 342 -31.12 -26.41 -32.44
N GLY A 343 -30.43 -27.01 -31.47
CA GLY A 343 -30.44 -28.46 -31.24
C GLY A 343 -31.78 -28.98 -30.70
N ASN A 344 -32.50 -28.20 -29.89
CA ASN A 344 -33.85 -28.57 -29.46
C ASN A 344 -34.86 -28.50 -30.62
N LYS A 345 -34.72 -27.52 -31.52
CA LYS A 345 -35.60 -27.42 -32.72
C LYS A 345 -35.38 -28.55 -33.73
N SER A 346 -34.18 -29.14 -33.80
CA SER A 346 -33.91 -30.28 -34.68
C SER A 346 -34.39 -31.62 -34.12
N ASN A 347 -34.75 -31.70 -32.83
CA ASN A 347 -35.28 -32.92 -32.20
C ASN A 347 -36.83 -32.92 -32.11
N GLU A 348 -37.48 -31.80 -32.44
CA GLU A 348 -38.95 -31.66 -32.50
C GLU A 348 -39.51 -31.79 -33.95
N GLN A 349 -38.64 -31.97 -34.95
CA GLN A 349 -38.98 -32.35 -36.33
C GLN A 349 -38.56 -33.80 -36.56
#